data_AF-A0A7Z9Y610-F1
#
_entry.id   AF-A0A7Z9Y610-F1
#
_cell.length_a   1.000
_cell.length_b   1.000
_cell.length_c   1.000
_cell.angle_alpha   90.00
_cell.angle_beta   90.00
_cell.angle_gamma   90.00
#
_symmetry.space_group_name_H-M   'P 1'
#
loop_
_entity.id
_entity.type
_entity.pdbx_description
1 polymer ?
#
loop_
_entity_poly.entity_id
_entity_poly.type
_entity_poly.pdbx_seq_one_letter_code
_entity_poly.pdbx_strand_id
1 'polypeptide(L)'
;MARAFIRLQRVLDLEAQQGYQNKAVVGGIRQFATFWVGQAQEEAIDEQDRAFIEQVAEVLSDYGRLPGPEARKKALDNLNVRLKQREERVAALAPAAPVKPAPPPRRDTAVAKTAPPPPKPQPKPQAKTAPVKVKEKPKPAKIVPAEPDPEGLRQPVATLKGVGPKVGELLAKLGAKTIGELLYIFPAAMTITP
;
A
#
# COMPACT_ATOMS: atom_id res chain seq x y z
N MET A 1 -1.18 2.74 15.32
CA MET A 1 -0.01 2.24 14.56
C MET A 1 0.66 3.41 13.84
N ALA A 2 1.99 3.44 13.79
CA ALA A 2 2.79 4.49 13.16
C ALA A 2 2.74 4.43 11.61
N ARG A 3 2.86 5.58 10.93
CA ARG A 3 2.70 5.72 9.47
C ARG A 3 3.78 4.96 8.69
N ALA A 4 5.04 5.03 9.13
CA ALA A 4 6.15 4.30 8.55
C ALA A 4 5.91 2.79 8.59
N PHE A 5 5.38 2.27 9.70
CA PHE A 5 5.09 0.84 9.86
C PHE A 5 3.88 0.39 9.01
N ILE A 6 2.83 1.21 8.91
CA ILE A 6 1.72 0.99 7.95
C ILE A 6 2.25 0.95 6.51
N ARG A 7 3.20 1.83 6.17
CA ARG A 7 3.82 1.88 4.83
C ARG A 7 4.63 0.62 4.54
N LEU A 8 5.43 0.16 5.49
CA LEU A 8 6.17 -1.11 5.41
C LEU A 8 5.22 -2.29 5.20
N GLN A 9 4.19 -2.44 6.04
CA GLN A 9 3.25 -3.55 5.98
C GLN A 9 2.57 -3.67 4.60
N ARG A 10 2.23 -2.53 3.97
CA ARG A 10 1.71 -2.50 2.59
C ARG A 10 2.73 -2.96 1.54
N VAL A 11 4.01 -2.63 1.70
CA VAL A 11 5.07 -3.10 0.80
C VAL A 11 5.28 -4.61 0.96
N LEU A 12 5.26 -5.12 2.19
CA LEU A 12 5.36 -6.56 2.48
C LEU A 12 4.19 -7.36 1.87
N ASP A 13 2.96 -6.84 1.99
CA ASP A 13 1.77 -7.45 1.40
C ASP A 13 1.81 -7.43 -0.14
N LEU A 14 2.12 -6.29 -0.76
CA LEU A 14 2.27 -6.18 -2.22
C LEU A 14 3.38 -7.09 -2.77
N GLU A 15 4.43 -7.34 -1.99
CA GLU A 15 5.53 -8.24 -2.37
C GLU A 15 5.12 -9.71 -2.25
N ALA A 16 4.34 -10.07 -1.22
CA ALA A 16 3.75 -11.39 -1.07
C ALA A 16 2.72 -11.69 -2.21
N GLN A 17 1.87 -10.72 -2.56
CA GLN A 17 0.96 -10.81 -3.70
C GLN A 17 1.71 -11.01 -5.04
N GLN A 18 2.89 -10.41 -5.19
CA GLN A 18 3.72 -10.53 -6.39
C GLN A 18 4.65 -11.76 -6.39
N GLY A 19 4.63 -12.58 -5.34
CA GLY A 19 5.44 -13.79 -5.27
C GLY A 19 6.93 -13.55 -5.03
N TYR A 20 7.28 -12.54 -4.22
CA TYR A 20 8.64 -12.33 -3.69
C TYR A 20 9.70 -12.03 -4.78
N GLN A 21 9.29 -11.33 -5.85
CA GLN A 21 10.12 -10.96 -7.01
C GLN A 21 11.09 -9.79 -6.80
N ASN A 22 11.05 -9.11 -5.65
CA ASN A 22 11.65 -7.81 -5.35
C ASN A 22 11.11 -6.68 -6.25
N LYS A 23 9.78 -6.54 -6.33
CA LYS A 23 9.08 -5.65 -7.29
C LYS A 23 7.93 -4.79 -6.71
N ALA A 24 7.60 -4.93 -5.42
CA ALA A 24 6.52 -4.14 -4.78
C ALA A 24 6.69 -2.62 -4.82
N VAL A 25 7.90 -2.13 -5.10
CA VAL A 25 8.27 -0.71 -5.10
C VAL A 25 9.23 -0.39 -6.24
N VAL A 26 9.17 0.85 -6.74
CA VAL A 26 10.12 1.35 -7.75
C VAL A 26 11.54 1.34 -7.15
N GLY A 27 12.47 0.64 -7.80
CA GLY A 27 13.84 0.43 -7.29
C GLY A 27 14.02 -0.80 -6.38
N GLY A 28 12.95 -1.53 -6.06
CA GLY A 28 13.01 -2.71 -5.20
C GLY A 28 13.14 -2.38 -3.70
N ILE A 29 12.95 -3.41 -2.87
CA ILE A 29 12.77 -3.27 -1.41
C ILE A 29 14.00 -2.66 -0.72
N ARG A 30 15.22 -2.91 -1.22
CA ARG A 30 16.45 -2.28 -0.71
C ARG A 30 16.40 -0.75 -0.80
N GLN A 31 15.91 -0.18 -1.91
CA GLN A 31 15.80 1.28 -2.06
C GLN A 31 14.69 1.85 -1.17
N PHE A 32 13.58 1.12 -1.00
CA PHE A 32 12.54 1.49 -0.03
C PHE A 32 13.07 1.49 1.42
N ALA A 33 13.87 0.50 1.81
CA ALA A 33 14.46 0.42 3.15
C ALA A 33 15.27 1.67 3.52
N THR A 34 16.11 2.16 2.60
CA THR A 34 16.93 3.38 2.81
C THR A 34 16.09 4.61 3.15
N PHE A 35 14.95 4.81 2.49
CA PHE A 35 14.05 5.93 2.80
C PHE A 35 13.13 5.66 4.00
N TRP A 36 12.78 4.40 4.23
CA TRP A 36 11.88 3.99 5.32
C TRP A 36 12.51 4.17 6.71
N VAL A 37 13.81 3.91 6.86
CA VAL A 37 14.53 4.02 8.14
C VAL A 37 14.37 5.41 8.78
N GLY A 38 14.56 6.49 8.01
CA GLY A 38 14.41 7.85 8.53
C GLY A 38 13.02 8.08 9.11
N GLN A 39 11.98 7.78 8.33
CA GLN A 39 10.58 7.92 8.76
C GLN A 39 10.23 7.05 9.97
N ALA A 40 10.86 5.88 10.08
CA ALA A 40 10.60 4.96 11.18
C ALA A 40 11.31 5.38 12.47
N GLN A 41 12.55 5.91 12.38
CA GLN A 41 13.29 6.48 13.51
C GLN A 41 12.58 7.71 14.11
N GLU A 42 11.94 8.54 13.28
CA GLU A 42 11.08 9.66 13.74
C GLU A 42 9.84 9.18 14.52
N GLU A 43 9.30 8.00 14.19
CA GLU A 43 8.13 7.39 14.87
C GLU A 43 8.52 6.32 15.92
N ALA A 44 9.80 6.25 16.31
CA ALA A 44 10.32 5.29 17.28
C ALA A 44 10.06 5.72 18.72
N ILE A 45 9.44 4.84 19.51
CA ILE A 45 8.99 5.14 20.90
C ILE A 45 10.07 4.77 21.92
N ASP A 46 10.74 3.61 21.74
CA ASP A 46 11.72 3.04 22.65
C ASP A 46 13.07 2.81 21.95
N GLU A 47 14.14 2.62 22.72
CA GLU A 47 15.42 2.08 22.23
C GLU A 47 15.24 0.71 21.53
N GLN A 48 14.36 -0.13 22.09
CA GLN A 48 13.97 -1.42 21.52
C GLN A 48 13.25 -1.27 20.17
N ASP A 49 12.66 -0.12 19.90
CA ASP A 49 11.98 0.19 18.66
C ASP A 49 12.97 0.60 17.57
N ARG A 50 13.96 1.43 17.93
CA ARG A 50 15.09 1.81 17.05
C ARG A 50 15.92 0.59 16.63
N ALA A 51 16.28 -0.27 17.58
CA ALA A 51 16.98 -1.52 17.31
C ALA A 51 16.17 -2.46 16.39
N PHE A 52 14.84 -2.47 16.51
CA PHE A 52 13.98 -3.22 15.59
C PHE A 52 13.97 -2.59 14.18
N ILE A 53 13.93 -1.25 14.06
CA ILE A 53 13.97 -0.53 12.78
C ILE A 53 15.27 -0.83 12.02
N GLU A 54 16.42 -0.79 12.69
CA GLU A 54 17.72 -1.12 12.08
C GLU A 54 17.78 -2.57 11.60
N GLN A 55 17.32 -3.51 12.43
CA GLN A 55 17.24 -4.93 12.08
C GLN A 55 16.29 -5.19 10.90
N VAL A 56 15.14 -4.50 10.84
CA VAL A 56 14.23 -4.56 9.68
C VAL A 56 14.93 -4.02 8.44
N ALA A 57 15.66 -2.91 8.54
CA ALA A 57 16.36 -2.29 7.42
C ALA A 57 17.48 -3.17 6.86
N GLU A 58 18.22 -3.88 7.72
CA GLU A 58 19.23 -4.86 7.32
C GLU A 58 18.61 -5.99 6.50
N VAL A 59 17.57 -6.64 7.02
CA VAL A 59 16.88 -7.76 6.35
C VAL A 59 16.25 -7.31 5.03
N LEU A 60 15.65 -6.12 4.97
CA LEU A 60 15.10 -5.54 3.72
C LEU A 60 16.20 -5.12 2.74
N SER A 61 17.40 -4.79 3.21
CA SER A 61 18.53 -4.42 2.36
C SER A 61 19.18 -5.64 1.70
N ASP A 62 19.33 -6.75 2.41
CA ASP A 62 19.86 -8.00 1.83
C ASP A 62 18.77 -8.84 1.12
N TYR A 63 17.48 -8.57 1.36
CA TYR A 63 16.34 -9.22 0.70
C TYR A 63 16.50 -9.45 -0.82
N GLY A 64 17.06 -8.46 -1.53
CA GLY A 64 17.31 -8.55 -2.97
C GLY A 64 18.33 -9.63 -3.37
N ARG A 65 19.30 -9.95 -2.49
CA ARG A 65 20.35 -10.96 -2.69
C ARG A 65 19.92 -12.36 -2.28
N LEU A 66 18.91 -12.51 -1.44
CA LEU A 66 18.43 -13.82 -0.97
C LEU A 66 18.10 -14.76 -2.15
N PRO A 67 18.56 -16.03 -2.11
CA PRO A 67 18.39 -16.97 -3.21
C PRO A 67 16.95 -17.47 -3.30
N GLY A 68 16.24 -17.00 -4.33
CA GLY A 68 14.89 -17.48 -4.69
C GLY A 68 13.74 -16.95 -3.81
N PRO A 69 12.49 -17.21 -4.23
CA PRO A 69 11.30 -16.66 -3.58
C PRO A 69 11.03 -17.28 -2.19
N GLU A 70 11.51 -18.50 -1.90
CA GLU A 70 11.27 -19.16 -0.61
C GLU A 70 12.10 -18.56 0.54
N ALA A 71 13.39 -18.31 0.31
CA ALA A 71 14.25 -17.63 1.29
C ALA A 71 13.70 -16.23 1.59
N ARG A 72 13.28 -15.51 0.55
CA ARG A 72 12.60 -14.21 0.64
C ARG A 72 11.28 -14.28 1.40
N LYS A 73 10.41 -15.25 1.12
CA LYS A 73 9.17 -15.49 1.87
C LYS A 73 9.45 -15.70 3.35
N LYS A 74 10.41 -16.56 3.69
CA LYS A 74 10.80 -16.85 5.08
C LYS A 74 11.33 -15.62 5.82
N ALA A 75 12.04 -14.73 5.12
CA ALA A 75 12.47 -13.45 5.66
C ALA A 75 11.27 -12.53 5.97
N LEU A 76 10.33 -12.34 5.03
CA LEU A 76 9.16 -11.47 5.27
C LEU A 76 8.20 -12.02 6.33
N ASP A 77 8.04 -13.34 6.42
CA ASP A 77 7.22 -14.00 7.43
C ASP A 77 7.75 -13.72 8.85
N ASN A 78 9.06 -13.90 9.08
CA ASN A 78 9.73 -13.57 10.33
C ASN A 78 9.64 -12.06 10.66
N LEU A 79 9.77 -11.17 9.66
CA LEU A 79 9.54 -9.73 9.85
C LEU A 79 8.10 -9.41 10.26
N ASN A 80 7.10 -10.04 9.63
CA ASN A 80 5.69 -9.84 9.98
C ASN A 80 5.36 -10.33 11.40
N VAL A 81 5.93 -11.45 11.83
CA VAL A 81 5.79 -11.94 13.23
C VAL A 81 6.35 -10.93 14.22
N ARG A 82 7.57 -10.42 13.99
CA ARG A 82 8.20 -9.42 14.88
C ARG A 82 7.45 -8.08 14.87
N LEU A 83 6.97 -7.65 13.70
CA LEU A 83 6.16 -6.42 13.55
C LEU A 83 4.85 -6.53 14.34
N LYS A 84 4.19 -7.70 14.33
CA LYS A 84 3.00 -7.94 15.16
C LYS A 84 3.34 -7.93 16.66
N GLN A 85 4.44 -8.56 17.07
CA GLN A 85 4.90 -8.53 18.47
C GLN A 85 5.22 -7.10 18.95
N ARG A 86 5.75 -6.24 18.06
CA ARG A 86 5.90 -4.80 18.32
C ARG A 86 4.54 -4.13 18.52
N GLU A 87 3.56 -4.38 17.66
CA GLU A 87 2.21 -3.82 17.83
C GLU A 87 1.56 -4.26 19.15
N GLU A 88 1.67 -5.53 19.51
CA GLU A 88 1.16 -6.10 20.77
C GLU A 88 1.86 -5.47 21.99
N ARG A 89 3.18 -5.23 21.93
CA ARG A 89 3.92 -4.44 22.93
C ARG A 89 3.43 -2.99 23.04
N VAL A 90 3.35 -2.28 21.92
CA VAL A 90 2.96 -0.85 21.89
C VAL A 90 1.50 -0.66 22.33
N ALA A 91 0.62 -1.63 22.04
CA ALA A 91 -0.74 -1.65 22.55
C ALA A 91 -0.80 -1.94 24.07
N ALA A 92 0.10 -2.76 24.61
CA ALA A 92 0.20 -3.02 26.05
C ALA A 92 0.87 -1.88 26.84
N LEU A 93 1.69 -1.05 26.18
CA LEU A 93 2.29 0.17 26.75
C LEU A 93 1.32 1.37 26.75
N ALA A 94 0.25 1.32 25.97
CA ALA A 94 -0.84 2.29 26.08
C ALA A 94 -1.65 2.05 27.37
N PRO A 95 -2.08 3.12 28.09
CA PRO A 95 -2.81 2.97 29.34
C PRO A 95 -4.11 2.17 29.16
N ALA A 96 -4.22 1.05 29.85
CA ALA A 96 -5.16 -0.01 29.51
C ALA A 96 -6.62 0.33 29.84
N ALA A 97 -7.45 0.40 28.79
CA ALA A 97 -8.84 -0.01 28.92
C ALA A 97 -8.88 -1.55 29.08
N PRO A 98 -9.69 -2.12 29.99
CA PRO A 98 -9.55 -3.52 30.40
C PRO A 98 -10.01 -4.52 29.32
N VAL A 99 -9.07 -5.05 28.55
CA VAL A 99 -9.27 -6.20 27.67
C VAL A 99 -9.32 -7.51 28.49
N LYS A 100 -10.41 -8.25 28.35
CA LYS A 100 -10.53 -9.61 28.91
C LYS A 100 -9.58 -10.56 28.15
N PRO A 101 -8.82 -11.45 28.83
CA PRO A 101 -7.92 -12.37 28.14
C PRO A 101 -8.67 -13.33 27.22
N ALA A 102 -8.27 -13.38 25.94
CA ALA A 102 -8.66 -14.46 25.04
C ALA A 102 -7.74 -15.68 25.29
N PRO A 103 -8.28 -16.89 25.55
CA PRO A 103 -7.47 -18.06 25.83
C PRO A 103 -6.70 -18.57 24.58
N PRO A 104 -5.53 -19.21 24.76
CA PRO A 104 -4.65 -19.60 23.66
C PRO A 104 -5.22 -20.77 22.82
N PRO A 105 -4.81 -20.88 21.53
CA PRO A 105 -5.34 -21.88 20.62
C PRO A 105 -4.80 -23.28 20.95
N ARG A 106 -5.70 -24.20 21.34
CA ARG A 106 -5.43 -25.64 21.33
C ARG A 106 -5.62 -26.20 19.92
N ARG A 107 -4.59 -26.87 19.40
CA ARG A 107 -4.75 -28.07 18.56
C ARG A 107 -5.07 -29.25 19.53
N ASP A 108 -5.65 -30.37 19.15
CA ASP A 108 -5.66 -31.07 17.86
C ASP A 108 -7.00 -31.78 17.58
N THR A 109 -7.01 -32.61 16.52
CA THR A 109 -8.03 -33.60 16.12
C THR A 109 -9.30 -33.10 15.43
N ALA A 110 -9.78 -33.92 14.49
CA ALA A 110 -10.96 -33.68 13.67
C ALA A 110 -11.83 -34.95 13.61
N VAL A 111 -13.16 -34.78 13.64
CA VAL A 111 -14.15 -35.72 13.07
C VAL A 111 -15.30 -34.91 12.44
N ALA A 112 -15.95 -35.47 11.43
CA ALA A 112 -16.83 -34.78 10.47
C ALA A 112 -18.34 -34.79 10.79
N LYS A 113 -19.11 -34.07 9.94
CA LYS A 113 -20.59 -34.01 9.78
C LYS A 113 -21.31 -33.20 10.88
N THR A 114 -22.29 -32.34 10.59
CA THR A 114 -23.41 -32.45 9.63
C THR A 114 -23.76 -31.13 8.87
N ALA A 115 -24.84 -31.14 8.08
CA ALA A 115 -25.41 -30.04 7.26
C ALA A 115 -26.96 -30.24 7.15
N PRO A 116 -27.76 -29.38 6.47
CA PRO A 116 -27.52 -28.05 5.86
C PRO A 116 -28.15 -26.94 6.75
N PRO A 117 -29.14 -26.05 6.42
CA PRO A 117 -29.94 -25.75 5.20
C PRO A 117 -29.58 -24.41 4.47
N PRO A 118 -30.10 -24.12 3.26
CA PRO A 118 -29.81 -22.90 2.50
C PRO A 118 -31.00 -21.90 2.35
N PRO A 119 -30.73 -20.58 2.21
CA PRO A 119 -31.67 -19.61 1.64
C PRO A 119 -31.48 -19.48 0.11
N LYS A 120 -32.57 -19.59 -0.65
CA LYS A 120 -32.63 -19.15 -2.06
C LYS A 120 -32.73 -17.62 -2.10
N PRO A 121 -32.23 -16.95 -3.18
CA PRO A 121 -33.22 -16.41 -4.12
C PRO A 121 -32.80 -16.47 -5.60
N GLN A 122 -33.72 -16.94 -6.43
CA GLN A 122 -33.84 -16.76 -7.89
C GLN A 122 -35.35 -16.71 -8.19
N PRO A 123 -35.83 -15.88 -9.14
CA PRO A 123 -35.47 -16.01 -10.56
C PRO A 123 -35.12 -14.72 -11.31
N LYS A 124 -34.47 -14.89 -12.47
CA LYS A 124 -34.46 -13.92 -13.59
C LYS A 124 -35.62 -14.26 -14.55
N PRO A 125 -36.22 -13.26 -15.21
CA PRO A 125 -36.02 -13.09 -16.66
C PRO A 125 -35.89 -11.59 -17.06
N GLN A 126 -35.46 -11.19 -18.27
CA GLN A 126 -34.90 -11.94 -19.41
C GLN A 126 -33.93 -11.06 -20.24
N ALA A 127 -33.22 -11.72 -21.14
CA ALA A 127 -32.17 -11.21 -22.01
C ALA A 127 -32.53 -10.05 -22.96
N LYS A 128 -31.49 -9.27 -23.32
CA LYS A 128 -31.20 -8.92 -24.73
C LYS A 128 -29.72 -8.59 -24.94
N THR A 129 -29.08 -9.46 -25.72
CA THR A 129 -28.08 -9.20 -26.80
C THR A 129 -26.74 -8.51 -26.50
N ALA A 130 -25.65 -9.15 -26.97
CA ALA A 130 -24.29 -8.60 -27.04
C ALA A 130 -24.12 -7.63 -28.24
N PRO A 131 -22.95 -6.97 -28.40
CA PRO A 131 -21.79 -7.66 -28.98
C PRO A 131 -20.52 -7.64 -28.11
N VAL A 132 -19.68 -8.66 -28.27
CA VAL A 132 -18.33 -8.72 -27.69
C VAL A 132 -17.41 -7.79 -28.48
N LYS A 133 -16.83 -6.77 -27.82
CA LYS A 133 -15.72 -5.99 -28.40
C LYS A 133 -14.39 -6.45 -27.82
N VAL A 134 -13.67 -7.26 -28.59
CA VAL A 134 -12.33 -7.75 -28.27
C VAL A 134 -11.40 -6.56 -28.03
N LYS A 135 -10.83 -6.45 -26.82
CA LYS A 135 -9.75 -5.50 -26.54
C LYS A 135 -8.42 -6.15 -26.92
N GLU A 136 -7.94 -5.81 -28.11
CA GLU A 136 -6.61 -6.16 -28.62
C GLU A 136 -5.51 -5.68 -27.65
N LYS A 137 -4.38 -6.41 -27.61
CA LYS A 137 -3.20 -5.99 -26.85
C LYS A 137 -2.68 -4.67 -27.43
N PRO A 138 -2.36 -3.65 -26.62
CA PRO A 138 -1.85 -2.39 -27.14
C PRO A 138 -0.49 -2.60 -27.81
N LYS A 139 -0.43 -2.39 -29.13
CA LYS A 139 0.83 -2.15 -29.85
C LYS A 139 1.46 -0.85 -29.35
N PRO A 140 2.80 -0.69 -29.40
CA PRO A 140 3.43 0.59 -29.09
C PRO A 140 2.91 1.67 -30.05
N ALA A 141 2.20 2.65 -29.53
CA ALA A 141 1.79 3.82 -30.31
C ALA A 141 3.03 4.67 -30.61
N LYS A 142 3.20 5.10 -31.87
CA LYS A 142 4.16 6.18 -32.17
C LYS A 142 3.74 7.41 -31.38
N ILE A 143 4.71 8.08 -30.75
CA ILE A 143 4.52 9.41 -30.18
C ILE A 143 4.44 10.38 -31.35
N VAL A 144 3.22 10.58 -31.88
CA VAL A 144 2.91 11.77 -32.67
C VAL A 144 2.87 12.97 -31.71
N PRO A 145 3.44 14.13 -32.08
CA PRO A 145 3.22 15.36 -31.33
C PRO A 145 1.72 15.63 -31.29
N ALA A 146 1.14 15.70 -30.09
CA ALA A 146 -0.23 16.13 -29.94
C ALA A 146 -0.31 17.64 -30.20
N GLU A 147 -1.30 18.06 -30.97
CA GLU A 147 -1.65 19.48 -31.08
C GLU A 147 -2.04 20.01 -29.68
N PRO A 148 -1.77 21.28 -29.36
CA PRO A 148 -2.10 21.83 -28.06
C PRO A 148 -3.62 21.85 -27.89
N ASP A 149 -4.14 21.06 -26.94
CA ASP A 149 -5.57 20.97 -26.64
C ASP A 149 -5.95 22.00 -25.54
N PRO A 150 -6.56 23.16 -25.91
CA PRO A 150 -6.93 24.18 -24.94
C PRO A 150 -8.14 23.78 -24.09
N GLU A 151 -8.92 22.79 -24.52
CA GLU A 151 -10.13 22.33 -23.84
C GLU A 151 -9.75 21.43 -22.65
N GLY A 152 -8.74 20.59 -22.83
CA GLY A 152 -8.10 19.80 -21.78
C GLY A 152 -7.53 20.67 -20.65
N LEU A 153 -6.92 21.81 -20.98
CA LEU A 153 -6.42 22.76 -19.98
C LEU A 153 -7.55 23.42 -19.15
N ARG A 154 -8.76 23.54 -19.71
CA ARG A 154 -9.96 24.06 -19.01
C ARG A 154 -10.64 23.03 -18.12
N GLN A 155 -10.28 21.75 -18.19
CA GLN A 155 -10.92 20.72 -17.36
C GLN A 155 -10.60 20.90 -15.87
N PRO A 156 -11.49 20.46 -14.95
CA PRO A 156 -11.24 20.51 -13.52
C PRO A 156 -9.99 19.72 -13.11
N VAL A 157 -9.24 20.23 -12.13
CA VAL A 157 -8.06 19.53 -11.57
C VAL A 157 -8.38 18.11 -11.06
N ALA A 158 -9.62 17.85 -10.64
CA ALA A 158 -10.08 16.55 -10.16
C ALA A 158 -10.19 15.46 -11.25
N THR A 159 -10.01 15.80 -12.53
CA THR A 159 -9.88 14.82 -13.62
C THR A 159 -8.48 14.17 -13.64
N LEU A 160 -7.48 14.80 -13.01
CA LEU A 160 -6.10 14.30 -12.99
C LEU A 160 -5.95 13.03 -12.15
N LYS A 161 -5.21 12.05 -12.68
CA LYS A 161 -4.93 10.76 -12.03
C LYS A 161 -4.18 10.95 -10.71
N GLY A 162 -4.91 10.92 -9.60
CA GLY A 162 -4.39 11.08 -8.24
C GLY A 162 -4.98 12.28 -7.48
N VAL A 163 -5.58 13.24 -8.20
CA VAL A 163 -6.29 14.38 -7.60
C VAL A 163 -7.76 13.97 -7.37
N GLY A 164 -8.03 13.32 -6.23
CA GLY A 164 -9.41 13.06 -5.81
C GLY A 164 -10.17 14.37 -5.53
N PRO A 165 -11.52 14.35 -5.48
CA PRO A 165 -12.34 15.57 -5.33
C PRO A 165 -11.92 16.42 -4.13
N LYS A 166 -11.65 15.78 -2.97
CA LYS A 166 -11.21 16.45 -1.74
C LYS A 166 -9.82 17.12 -1.84
N VAL A 167 -8.97 16.70 -2.79
CA VAL A 167 -7.71 17.39 -3.11
C VAL A 167 -7.96 18.51 -4.11
N GLY A 168 -8.85 18.30 -5.09
CA GLY A 168 -9.32 19.34 -6.00
C GLY A 168 -9.95 20.53 -5.27
N GLU A 169 -10.72 20.30 -4.20
CA GLU A 169 -11.26 21.37 -3.33
C GLU A 169 -10.18 22.19 -2.61
N LEU A 170 -9.02 21.58 -2.30
CA LEU A 170 -7.89 22.28 -1.67
C LEU A 170 -7.10 23.08 -2.72
N LEU A 171 -6.87 22.50 -3.90
CA LEU A 171 -6.26 23.20 -5.03
C LEU A 171 -7.12 24.39 -5.51
N ALA A 172 -8.44 24.23 -5.55
CA ALA A 172 -9.38 25.30 -5.91
C ALA A 172 -9.37 26.47 -4.90
N LYS A 173 -9.06 26.21 -3.62
CA LYS A 173 -8.85 27.25 -2.59
C LYS A 173 -7.49 27.95 -2.72
N LEU A 174 -6.50 27.27 -3.32
CA LEU A 174 -5.19 27.83 -3.65
C LEU A 174 -5.17 28.55 -5.02
N GLY A 175 -6.28 28.56 -5.75
CA GLY A 175 -6.43 29.23 -7.05
C GLY A 175 -6.44 28.31 -8.27
N ALA A 176 -6.15 27.02 -8.14
CA ALA A 176 -6.17 26.06 -9.24
C ALA A 176 -7.49 25.27 -9.28
N LYS A 177 -8.46 25.77 -10.06
CA LYS A 177 -9.72 25.06 -10.35
C LYS A 177 -9.56 24.18 -11.59
N THR A 178 -8.82 24.68 -12.57
CA THR A 178 -8.54 24.05 -13.87
C THR A 178 -7.12 23.48 -13.95
N ILE A 179 -6.91 22.53 -14.86
CA ILE A 179 -5.58 21.97 -15.14
C ILE A 179 -4.60 23.07 -15.58
N GLY A 180 -5.04 24.05 -16.37
CA GLY A 180 -4.24 25.19 -16.79
C GLY A 180 -3.74 26.05 -15.63
N GLU A 181 -4.62 26.45 -14.71
CA GLU A 181 -4.22 27.21 -13.50
C GLU A 181 -3.23 26.43 -12.62
N LEU A 182 -3.39 25.10 -12.52
CA LEU A 182 -2.50 24.24 -11.72
C LEU A 182 -1.05 24.26 -12.21
N LEU A 183 -0.81 24.41 -13.52
CA LEU A 183 0.54 24.51 -14.09
C LEU A 183 1.31 25.77 -13.66
N TYR A 184 0.62 26.77 -13.11
CA TYR A 184 1.21 28.01 -12.60
C TYR A 184 1.23 28.08 -11.06
N ILE A 185 0.78 27.03 -10.35
CA ILE A 185 1.02 26.88 -8.91
C ILE A 185 2.31 26.10 -8.68
N PHE A 186 3.40 26.83 -8.49
CA PHE A 186 4.70 26.25 -8.15
C PHE A 186 4.72 25.83 -6.67
N PRO A 187 5.40 24.72 -6.32
CA PRO A 187 5.60 24.35 -4.92
C PRO A 187 6.44 25.42 -4.22
N ALA A 188 6.05 25.80 -2.99
CA ALA A 188 6.94 26.56 -2.13
C ALA A 188 8.26 25.79 -1.97
N ALA A 189 9.39 26.47 -2.14
CA ALA A 189 10.70 25.84 -2.11
C ALA A 189 10.89 25.10 -0.78
N MET A 190 11.31 23.83 -0.85
CA MET A 190 11.70 23.10 0.36
C MET A 190 12.91 23.79 0.96
N THR A 191 12.69 24.49 2.08
CA THR A 191 13.75 24.95 2.96
C THR A 191 14.39 23.72 3.60
N ILE A 192 15.41 23.18 2.94
CA ILE A 192 16.31 22.19 3.54
C ILE A 192 17.12 22.94 4.59
N THR A 193 16.60 22.97 5.81
CA THR A 193 17.34 23.45 6.98
C THR A 193 18.59 22.57 7.15
N PRO A 194 19.79 23.16 7.24
CA PRO A 194 21.05 22.41 7.38
C PRO A 194 21.23 21.84 8.79
#